data_AF-A0A7V9GLQ5-F1
#
_entry.id   AF-A0A7V9GLQ5-F1
#
_cell.length_a   1.000
_cell.length_b   1.000
_cell.length_c   1.000
_cell.angle_alpha   90.00
_cell.angle_beta   90.00
_cell.angle_gamma   90.00
#
_symmetry.space_group_name_H-M   'P 1'
#
loop_
_entity.id
_entity.type
_entity.pdbx_description
1 polymer ?
#
loop_
_entity_poly.entity_id
_entity_poly.type
_entity_poly.pdbx_seq_one_letter_code
_entity_poly.pdbx_strand_id
1 'polypeptide(L)'
;MKKIILLVLPIFLGYYSWSQDSDLAREIEMLKGIIKEMQENELQSDKAKYERDHLLILNGIEIIKEIHQGTIEISNARSQNLLYKKLMDVNNPSSEVLGFQLLDVINQTLEDNINLLPIMDHEKKRLKGNVTNIFEGLKNTFPPLQMISSVVSTISSFTTITPRIEKIGRKADSLIVDVSNPISSSIIKKINEQLMPYIEFYTELNRNNSMFENALYQHAVEYRAYMEEVESIKSMLEQRLDLRQSIGNQVNGLFDISNSSSADFNFKEKLNNEAIKDLLGSCVSIYDLVDRFKKFSNDFLTIQDDFYKSNIAILEEKARLLPVKDEAKINRLIADLQSFKNGSDGVAGGYDTSNKMRLKSILAKVHVLNRLRI
;
A
#
# COMPACT_ATOMS: atom_id res chain seq x y z
N MET A 1 -40.76 -7.51 -43.07
CA MET A 1 -41.68 -8.19 -44.02
C MET A 1 -40.90 -9.27 -44.77
N LYS A 2 -41.37 -10.53 -44.67
CA LYS A 2 -41.04 -11.72 -45.51
C LYS A 2 -39.57 -12.19 -45.41
N LYS A 3 -39.20 -13.44 -45.13
CA LYS A 3 -39.80 -14.75 -45.45
C LYS A 3 -39.29 -15.78 -44.41
N ILE A 4 -40.20 -16.53 -43.76
CA ILE A 4 -39.86 -17.87 -43.26
C ILE A 4 -40.41 -18.84 -44.29
N ILE A 5 -39.51 -19.66 -44.82
CA ILE A 5 -39.76 -20.65 -45.84
C ILE A 5 -40.54 -21.80 -45.19
N LEU A 6 -41.83 -21.86 -45.52
CA LEU A 6 -42.65 -23.06 -45.38
C LEU A 6 -42.14 -24.06 -46.44
N LEU A 7 -41.54 -25.15 -46.01
CA LEU A 7 -41.13 -26.24 -46.89
C LEU A 7 -41.55 -27.57 -46.26
N VAL A 8 -42.85 -27.86 -46.33
CA VAL A 8 -43.37 -29.23 -46.26
C VAL A 8 -44.54 -29.33 -47.23
N LEU A 9 -44.30 -29.92 -48.39
CA LEU A 9 -45.22 -30.70 -49.24
C LEU A 9 -44.52 -30.93 -50.60
N PRO A 10 -44.66 -32.09 -51.27
CA PRO A 10 -46.00 -32.53 -51.66
C PRO A 10 -46.26 -34.06 -51.79
N ILE A 11 -47.53 -34.36 -52.07
CA ILE A 11 -48.10 -35.53 -52.78
C ILE A 11 -48.51 -36.75 -51.94
N PHE A 12 -49.79 -36.79 -51.56
CA PHE A 12 -50.67 -37.92 -51.91
C PHE A 12 -52.07 -37.39 -52.21
N LEU A 13 -52.42 -37.43 -53.49
CA LEU A 13 -53.76 -37.19 -54.02
C LEU A 13 -54.59 -38.47 -53.86
N GLY A 14 -55.79 -38.32 -53.30
CA GLY A 14 -56.94 -39.18 -53.58
C GLY A 14 -57.14 -40.37 -52.64
N TYR A 15 -58.01 -40.20 -51.63
CA TYR A 15 -59.32 -40.86 -51.53
C TYR A 15 -60.01 -40.37 -50.25
N TYR A 16 -61.26 -39.92 -50.39
CA TYR A 16 -62.12 -39.46 -49.29
C TYR A 16 -62.22 -40.52 -48.18
N SER A 17 -61.81 -40.16 -46.96
CA SER A 17 -62.36 -40.78 -45.74
C SER A 17 -62.46 -39.73 -44.63
N TRP A 18 -63.66 -39.54 -44.10
CA TRP A 18 -64.06 -38.60 -43.05
C TRP A 18 -63.46 -38.90 -41.65
N SER A 19 -62.32 -39.58 -41.58
CA SER A 19 -61.60 -39.88 -40.32
C SER A 19 -60.26 -39.14 -40.19
N GLN A 20 -59.75 -38.53 -41.26
CA GLN A 20 -58.45 -37.83 -41.27
C GLN A 20 -58.46 -36.47 -40.54
N ASP A 21 -59.61 -35.79 -40.47
CA ASP A 21 -59.70 -34.47 -39.81
C ASP A 21 -59.52 -34.56 -38.28
N SER A 22 -59.87 -35.69 -37.66
CA SER A 22 -59.75 -35.87 -36.21
C SER A 22 -58.32 -36.15 -35.75
N ASP A 23 -57.54 -36.90 -36.55
CA ASP A 23 -56.13 -37.17 -36.27
C ASP A 23 -55.25 -35.94 -36.54
N LEU A 24 -55.56 -35.16 -37.58
CA LEU A 24 -54.88 -33.89 -37.87
C LEU A 24 -55.15 -32.83 -36.79
N ALA A 25 -56.40 -32.73 -36.32
CA ALA A 25 -56.76 -31.84 -35.22
C ALA A 25 -56.02 -32.20 -33.92
N ARG A 26 -55.88 -33.51 -33.64
CA ARG A 26 -55.15 -34.02 -32.47
C ARG A 26 -53.64 -33.77 -32.57
N GLU A 27 -53.04 -33.95 -33.75
CA GLU A 27 -51.63 -33.60 -33.99
C GLU A 27 -51.37 -32.09 -33.88
N ILE A 28 -52.28 -31.26 -34.39
CA ILE A 28 -52.19 -29.80 -34.25
C ILE A 28 -52.30 -29.38 -32.78
N GLU A 29 -53.17 -30.02 -31.99
CA GLU A 29 -53.32 -29.73 -30.56
C GLU A 29 -52.10 -30.18 -29.75
N MET A 30 -51.52 -31.33 -30.09
CA MET A 30 -50.27 -31.82 -29.49
C MET A 30 -49.08 -30.89 -29.83
N LEU A 31 -48.96 -30.43 -31.08
CA LEU A 31 -47.94 -29.46 -31.48
C LEU A 31 -48.13 -28.09 -30.80
N LYS A 32 -49.38 -27.63 -30.64
CA LYS A 32 -49.68 -26.43 -29.85
C LYS A 32 -49.26 -26.60 -28.39
N GLY A 33 -49.47 -27.79 -27.80
CA GLY A 33 -48.99 -28.13 -26.47
C GLY A 33 -47.47 -28.06 -26.35
N ILE A 34 -46.74 -28.69 -27.28
CA ILE A 34 -45.26 -28.67 -27.30
C ILE A 34 -44.73 -27.25 -27.51
N ILE A 35 -45.35 -26.46 -28.40
CA ILE A 35 -44.97 -25.05 -28.60
C ILE A 35 -45.19 -24.24 -27.33
N LYS A 36 -46.32 -24.45 -26.64
CA LYS A 36 -46.62 -23.77 -25.38
C LYS A 36 -45.61 -24.13 -24.29
N GLU A 37 -45.27 -25.40 -24.15
CA GLU A 37 -44.25 -25.86 -23.20
C GLU A 37 -42.86 -25.31 -23.53
N MET A 38 -42.47 -25.28 -24.81
CA MET A 38 -41.21 -24.64 -25.24
C MET A 38 -41.20 -23.13 -24.96
N GLN A 39 -42.33 -22.43 -25.18
CA GLN A 39 -42.47 -21.00 -24.88
C GLN A 39 -42.40 -20.72 -23.38
N GLU A 40 -43.03 -21.57 -22.55
CA GLU A 40 -42.97 -21.46 -21.09
C GLU A 40 -41.54 -21.71 -20.57
N ASN A 41 -40.82 -22.69 -21.13
CA ASN A 41 -39.42 -22.95 -20.81
C ASN A 41 -38.48 -21.82 -21.25
N GLU A 42 -38.68 -21.24 -22.44
CA GLU A 42 -37.90 -20.07 -22.90
C GLU A 42 -38.14 -18.86 -21.99
N LEU A 43 -39.39 -18.58 -21.61
CA LEU A 43 -39.75 -17.49 -20.71
C LEU A 43 -39.11 -17.66 -19.31
N GLN A 44 -39.12 -18.88 -18.76
CA GLN A 44 -38.45 -19.18 -17.49
C GLN A 44 -36.93 -19.00 -17.58
N SER A 45 -36.32 -19.43 -18.68
CA SER A 45 -34.89 -19.23 -18.96
C SER A 45 -34.53 -17.74 -19.05
N ASP A 46 -35.32 -16.95 -19.77
CA ASP A 46 -35.08 -15.50 -19.92
C ASP A 46 -35.27 -14.75 -18.60
N LYS A 47 -36.26 -15.14 -17.79
CA LYS A 47 -36.45 -14.59 -16.45
C LYS A 47 -35.28 -14.91 -15.53
N ALA A 48 -34.83 -16.17 -15.49
CA ALA A 48 -33.67 -16.57 -14.67
C ALA A 48 -32.40 -15.83 -15.08
N LYS A 49 -32.18 -15.66 -16.40
CA LYS A 49 -31.07 -14.86 -16.94
C LYS A 49 -31.17 -13.40 -16.53
N TYR A 50 -32.35 -12.80 -16.61
CA TYR A 50 -32.61 -11.42 -16.21
C TYR A 50 -32.30 -11.19 -14.72
N GLU A 51 -32.78 -12.06 -13.84
CA GLU A 51 -32.53 -11.97 -12.39
C GLU A 51 -31.04 -12.14 -12.05
N ARG A 52 -30.37 -13.08 -12.72
CA ARG A 52 -28.92 -13.29 -12.57
C ARG A 52 -28.12 -12.07 -13.02
N ASP A 53 -28.44 -11.52 -14.19
CA ASP A 53 -27.74 -10.39 -14.79
C ASP A 53 -27.98 -9.10 -13.96
N HIS A 54 -29.18 -8.91 -13.39
CA HIS A 54 -29.49 -7.86 -12.41
C HIS A 54 -28.60 -7.95 -11.17
N LEU A 55 -28.55 -9.13 -10.55
CA LEU A 55 -27.75 -9.36 -9.34
C LEU A 55 -26.25 -9.25 -9.60
N LEU A 56 -25.79 -9.66 -10.79
CA LEU A 56 -24.41 -9.49 -11.24
C LEU A 56 -24.02 -8.01 -11.33
N ILE A 57 -24.84 -7.18 -11.98
CA ILE A 57 -24.58 -5.74 -12.07
C ILE A 57 -24.62 -5.10 -10.68
N LEU A 58 -25.65 -5.37 -9.89
CA LEU A 58 -25.86 -4.74 -8.60
C LEU A 58 -24.70 -5.02 -7.63
N ASN A 59 -24.38 -6.29 -7.42
CA ASN A 59 -23.26 -6.66 -6.55
C ASN A 59 -21.93 -6.29 -7.20
N GLY A 60 -21.87 -6.29 -8.52
CA GLY A 60 -20.63 -6.09 -9.24
C GLY A 60 -20.09 -4.67 -9.12
N ILE A 61 -20.97 -3.69 -9.31
CA ILE A 61 -20.65 -2.28 -9.11
C ILE A 61 -20.20 -2.01 -7.67
N GLU A 62 -20.90 -2.59 -6.68
CA GLU A 62 -20.55 -2.40 -5.26
C GLU A 62 -19.19 -3.00 -4.92
N ILE A 63 -18.87 -4.19 -5.44
CA ILE A 63 -17.52 -4.78 -5.28
C ILE A 63 -16.47 -3.89 -5.94
N ILE A 64 -16.69 -3.40 -7.17
CA ILE A 64 -15.74 -2.53 -7.88
C ILE A 64 -15.50 -1.24 -7.08
N LYS A 65 -16.55 -0.63 -6.53
CA LYS A 65 -16.45 0.55 -5.64
C LYS A 65 -15.60 0.24 -4.41
N GLU A 66 -15.85 -0.88 -3.75
CA GLU A 66 -15.06 -1.29 -2.59
C GLU A 66 -13.59 -1.53 -2.95
N ILE A 67 -13.32 -2.25 -4.04
CA ILE A 67 -11.95 -2.49 -4.54
C ILE A 67 -11.25 -1.17 -4.83
N HIS A 68 -11.88 -0.27 -5.57
CA HIS A 68 -11.32 1.05 -5.91
C HIS A 68 -11.03 1.88 -4.65
N GLN A 69 -11.95 1.90 -3.69
CA GLN A 69 -11.70 2.60 -2.42
C GLN A 69 -10.51 1.97 -1.67
N GLY A 70 -10.39 0.64 -1.69
CA GLY A 70 -9.25 -0.08 -1.11
C GLY A 70 -7.92 0.24 -1.80
N THR A 71 -7.89 0.37 -3.12
CA THR A 71 -6.68 0.75 -3.87
C THR A 71 -6.25 2.19 -3.57
N ILE A 72 -7.21 3.12 -3.42
CA ILE A 72 -6.93 4.49 -2.97
C ILE A 72 -6.36 4.48 -1.55
N GLU A 73 -6.97 3.74 -0.62
CA GLU A 73 -6.50 3.69 0.77
C GLU A 73 -5.09 3.13 0.88
N ILE A 74 -4.75 2.05 0.17
CA ILE A 74 -3.38 1.55 0.10
C ILE A 74 -2.45 2.60 -0.50
N SER A 75 -2.87 3.24 -1.60
CA SER A 75 -2.06 4.28 -2.25
C SER A 75 -1.76 5.46 -1.33
N ASN A 76 -2.73 5.89 -0.55
CA ASN A 76 -2.57 6.94 0.45
C ASN A 76 -1.74 6.46 1.65
N ALA A 77 -1.93 5.22 2.12
CA ALA A 77 -1.14 4.65 3.20
C ALA A 77 0.35 4.54 2.82
N ARG A 78 0.66 4.26 1.54
CA ARG A 78 2.02 4.31 0.99
C ARG A 78 2.62 5.72 1.08
N SER A 79 1.85 6.76 0.72
CA SER A 79 2.35 8.14 0.65
C SER A 79 2.33 8.90 1.98
N GLN A 80 1.45 8.52 2.91
CA GLN A 80 1.21 9.24 4.16
C GLN A 80 1.76 8.58 5.42
N ASN A 81 2.45 7.45 5.29
CA ASN A 81 2.77 6.53 6.39
C ASN A 81 3.18 7.26 7.70
N LEU A 82 2.19 7.53 8.56
CA LEU A 82 2.34 8.29 9.80
C LEU A 82 3.32 7.56 10.75
N LEU A 83 3.45 6.24 10.57
CA LEU A 83 4.41 5.38 11.25
C LEU A 83 5.82 5.47 10.69
N TYR A 84 5.98 5.68 9.38
CA TYR A 84 7.27 6.04 8.79
C TYR A 84 7.79 7.36 9.38
N LYS A 85 6.92 8.34 9.69
CA LYS A 85 7.35 9.58 10.37
C LYS A 85 7.93 9.32 11.77
N LYS A 86 7.28 8.51 12.60
CA LYS A 86 7.81 8.18 13.95
C LYS A 86 9.14 7.43 13.90
N LEU A 87 9.34 6.56 12.92
CA LEU A 87 10.61 5.84 12.74
C LEU A 87 11.68 6.71 12.05
N MET A 88 11.27 7.64 11.19
CA MET A 88 12.15 8.68 10.67
C MET A 88 12.61 9.65 11.76
N ASP A 89 11.78 9.90 12.78
CA ASP A 89 12.22 10.66 13.95
C ASP A 89 13.38 9.95 14.65
N VAL A 90 13.43 8.61 14.71
CA VAL A 90 14.59 7.88 15.26
C VAL A 90 15.84 8.05 14.38
N ASN A 91 15.64 8.15 13.05
CA ASN A 91 16.72 8.43 12.10
C ASN A 91 17.18 9.89 12.10
N ASN A 92 16.51 10.79 12.82
CA ASN A 92 16.97 12.17 12.94
C ASN A 92 18.09 12.25 14.00
N PRO A 93 19.29 12.71 13.66
CA PRO A 93 20.43 12.80 14.57
C PRO A 93 20.22 13.77 15.76
N SER A 94 19.23 14.66 15.68
CA SER A 94 18.83 15.57 16.77
C SER A 94 17.68 15.04 17.63
N SER A 95 17.15 13.87 17.28
CA SER A 95 15.99 13.31 17.94
C SER A 95 16.32 12.81 19.33
N GLU A 96 15.47 13.14 20.30
CA GLU A 96 15.58 12.66 21.68
C GLU A 96 14.64 11.47 21.95
N VAL A 97 14.11 10.85 20.89
CA VAL A 97 13.14 9.75 20.98
C VAL A 97 13.71 8.55 21.73
N LEU A 98 15.02 8.28 21.60
CA LEU A 98 15.71 7.21 22.33
C LEU A 98 16.32 7.66 23.68
N GLY A 99 16.09 8.92 24.08
CA GLY A 99 16.65 9.49 25.31
C GLY A 99 18.08 10.02 25.21
N PHE A 100 18.59 10.22 24.00
CA PHE A 100 19.86 10.89 23.74
C PHE A 100 19.79 11.62 22.41
N GLN A 101 20.62 12.66 22.23
CA GLN A 101 20.91 13.23 20.91
C GLN A 101 22.29 12.73 20.45
N LEU A 102 22.47 12.47 19.16
CA LEU A 102 23.74 11.95 18.64
C LEU A 102 24.89 12.94 18.88
N LEU A 103 24.62 14.24 18.87
CA LEU A 103 25.61 15.27 19.19
C LEU A 103 26.14 15.13 20.62
N ASP A 104 25.28 14.81 21.59
CA ASP A 104 25.69 14.66 22.98
C ASP A 104 26.63 13.47 23.15
N VAL A 105 26.30 12.36 22.49
CA VAL A 105 27.16 11.16 22.45
C VAL A 105 28.52 11.49 21.83
N ILE A 106 28.52 12.18 20.68
CA ILE A 106 29.76 12.58 19.99
C ILE A 106 30.60 13.51 20.86
N ASN A 107 29.99 14.50 21.51
CA ASN A 107 30.68 15.44 22.37
C ASN A 107 31.26 14.74 23.61
N GLN A 108 30.52 13.83 24.23
CA GLN A 108 31.00 13.06 25.36
C GLN A 108 32.18 12.15 24.95
N THR A 109 32.04 11.39 23.86
CA THR A 109 33.11 10.57 23.30
C THR A 109 34.35 11.40 22.99
N LEU A 110 34.18 12.59 22.42
CA LEU A 110 35.30 13.48 22.15
C LEU A 110 35.97 13.91 23.45
N GLU A 111 35.22 14.39 24.44
CA GLU A 111 35.73 14.84 25.74
C GLU A 111 36.53 13.75 26.48
N ASP A 112 36.02 12.52 26.51
CA ASP A 112 36.66 11.37 27.15
C ASP A 112 38.05 11.07 26.56
N ASN A 113 38.26 11.40 25.28
CA ASN A 113 39.50 11.11 24.57
C ASN A 113 40.44 12.32 24.46
N ILE A 114 39.94 13.55 24.29
CA ILE A 114 40.78 14.74 24.09
C ILE A 114 41.44 15.22 25.39
N ASN A 115 40.88 14.88 26.55
CA ASN A 115 41.48 15.22 27.83
C ASN A 115 42.81 14.49 28.07
N LEU A 116 43.06 13.40 27.35
CA LEU A 116 44.28 12.61 27.39
C LEU A 116 45.38 13.15 26.46
N LEU A 117 45.07 14.17 25.64
CA LEU A 117 46.00 14.75 24.67
C LEU A 117 46.89 15.84 25.30
N PRO A 118 48.17 15.94 24.89
CA PRO A 118 49.08 17.00 25.30
C PRO A 118 48.83 18.29 24.49
N ILE A 119 47.58 18.76 24.43
CA ILE A 119 47.17 20.00 23.76
C ILE A 119 46.57 21.00 24.75
N MET A 120 46.65 22.28 24.44
CA MET A 120 46.18 23.34 25.33
C MET A 120 44.66 23.42 25.40
N ASP A 121 44.11 23.93 26.50
CA ASP A 121 42.65 23.96 26.72
C ASP A 121 41.89 24.77 25.66
N HIS A 122 42.49 25.82 25.12
CA HIS A 122 41.85 26.59 24.03
C HIS A 122 41.83 25.79 22.71
N GLU A 123 42.79 24.90 22.48
CA GLU A 123 42.82 24.01 21.31
C GLU A 123 41.78 22.91 21.43
N LYS A 124 41.60 22.35 22.65
CA LYS A 124 40.50 21.42 22.98
C LYS A 124 39.14 22.07 22.73
N LYS A 125 38.94 23.30 23.22
CA LYS A 125 37.72 24.08 22.98
C LYS A 125 37.49 24.33 21.48
N ARG A 126 38.55 24.63 20.73
CA ARG A 126 38.46 24.82 19.27
C ARG A 126 38.06 23.54 18.54
N LEU A 127 38.65 22.39 18.90
CA LEU A 127 38.28 21.09 18.33
C LEU A 127 36.82 20.75 18.62
N LYS A 128 36.37 20.88 19.87
CA LYS A 128 34.96 20.68 20.25
C LYS A 128 34.03 21.63 19.46
N GLY A 129 34.40 22.91 19.37
CA GLY A 129 33.66 23.90 18.59
C GLY A 129 33.55 23.53 17.10
N ASN A 130 34.63 23.05 16.49
CA ASN A 130 34.63 22.59 15.09
C ASN A 130 33.69 21.40 14.88
N VAL A 131 33.73 20.41 15.77
CA VAL A 131 32.85 19.23 15.72
C VAL A 131 31.38 19.64 15.87
N THR A 132 31.05 20.47 16.86
CA THR A 132 29.68 20.97 17.06
C THR A 132 29.20 21.77 15.85
N ASN A 133 30.01 22.68 15.31
CA ASN A 133 29.63 23.51 14.17
C ASN A 133 29.37 22.67 12.90
N ILE A 134 30.18 21.64 12.67
CA ILE A 134 29.97 20.71 11.55
C ILE A 134 28.72 19.89 11.77
N PHE A 135 28.49 19.37 12.98
CA PHE A 135 27.28 18.63 13.28
C PHE A 135 26.02 19.50 13.07
N GLU A 136 26.01 20.72 13.63
CA GLU A 136 24.91 21.68 13.51
C GLU A 136 24.64 22.10 12.06
N GLY A 137 25.70 22.27 11.27
CA GLY A 137 25.57 22.59 9.84
C GLY A 137 25.03 21.45 8.98
N LEU A 138 25.16 20.20 9.43
CA LEU A 138 24.83 19.00 8.64
C LEU A 138 23.55 18.28 9.10
N LYS A 139 23.12 18.45 10.35
CA LYS A 139 22.04 17.67 11.00
C LYS A 139 20.68 17.71 10.32
N ASN A 140 20.40 18.75 9.54
CA ASN A 140 19.12 18.90 8.82
C ASN A 140 19.15 18.28 7.42
N THR A 141 20.33 17.91 6.92
CA THR A 141 20.53 17.51 5.51
C THR A 141 21.03 16.07 5.41
N PHE A 142 21.83 15.62 6.36
CA PHE A 142 22.56 14.37 6.27
C PHE A 142 22.11 13.36 7.32
N PRO A 143 22.05 12.07 6.96
CA PRO A 143 21.70 11.01 7.90
C PRO A 143 22.81 10.80 8.96
N PRO A 144 22.47 10.20 10.11
CA PRO A 144 23.38 9.98 11.24
C PRO A 144 24.75 9.39 10.86
N LEU A 145 24.78 8.37 9.98
CA LEU A 145 26.02 7.70 9.58
C LEU A 145 26.98 8.62 8.83
N GLN A 146 26.47 9.46 7.94
CA GLN A 146 27.31 10.42 7.21
C GLN A 146 27.85 11.49 8.15
N MET A 147 27.06 11.90 9.15
CA MET A 147 27.51 12.83 10.17
C MET A 147 28.62 12.26 11.05
N ILE A 148 28.49 11.01 11.51
CA ILE A 148 29.56 10.34 12.25
C ILE A 148 30.85 10.32 11.42
N SER A 149 30.76 9.97 10.13
CA SER A 149 31.91 9.98 9.22
C SER A 149 32.54 11.38 9.09
N SER A 150 31.73 12.44 8.94
CA SER A 150 32.21 13.82 8.85
C SER A 150 32.89 14.28 10.14
N VAL A 151 32.33 13.91 11.30
CA VAL A 151 32.89 14.24 12.61
C VAL A 151 34.23 13.54 12.82
N VAL A 152 34.32 12.23 12.56
CA VAL A 152 35.56 11.47 12.68
C VAL A 152 36.65 12.03 11.76
N SER A 153 36.29 12.42 10.53
CA SER A 153 37.20 13.08 9.59
C SER A 153 37.69 14.44 10.09
N THR A 154 36.81 15.23 10.69
CA THR A 154 37.15 16.52 11.32
C THR A 154 38.14 16.35 12.47
N ILE A 155 37.89 15.36 13.33
CA ILE A 155 38.78 15.06 14.46
C ILE A 155 40.14 14.60 13.93
N SER A 156 40.16 13.69 12.95
CA SER A 156 41.40 13.16 12.37
C SER A 156 42.23 14.20 11.63
N SER A 157 41.61 15.25 11.10
CA SER A 157 42.29 16.32 10.35
C SER A 157 42.67 17.53 11.21
N PHE A 158 42.38 17.48 12.52
CA PHE A 158 42.67 18.60 13.41
C PHE A 158 44.18 18.84 13.55
N THR A 159 44.59 20.07 13.28
CA THR A 159 46.00 20.50 13.36
C THR A 159 46.16 21.62 14.37
N THR A 160 47.26 21.60 15.12
CA THR A 160 47.65 22.65 16.07
C THR A 160 48.79 23.47 15.49
N ILE A 161 48.80 24.76 15.82
CA ILE A 161 49.74 25.72 15.27
C ILE A 161 50.49 26.33 16.44
N THR A 162 51.79 26.06 16.51
CA THR A 162 52.65 26.61 17.56
C THR A 162 53.62 27.62 16.95
N PRO A 163 53.47 28.92 17.24
CA PRO A 163 54.45 29.91 16.84
C PRO A 163 55.70 29.80 17.73
N ARG A 164 56.87 29.68 17.12
CA ARG A 164 58.16 29.81 17.80
C ARG A 164 58.96 30.95 17.19
N ILE A 165 59.67 31.69 18.03
CA ILE A 165 60.61 32.71 17.57
C ILE A 165 61.99 32.07 17.53
N GLU A 166 62.55 31.95 16.33
CA GLU A 166 63.90 31.45 16.14
C GLU A 166 64.84 32.62 15.82
N LYS A 167 65.93 32.74 16.59
CA LYS A 167 66.95 33.76 16.34
C LYS A 167 67.80 33.37 15.15
N ILE A 168 67.61 34.05 14.03
CA ILE A 168 68.47 33.89 12.86
C ILE A 168 69.61 34.91 12.95
N GLY A 169 70.71 34.49 13.57
CA GLY A 169 71.93 35.30 13.70
C GLY A 169 71.80 36.52 14.63
N ARG A 170 72.51 37.61 14.32
CA ARG A 170 72.67 38.79 15.21
C ARG A 170 71.56 39.85 15.11
N LYS A 171 70.62 39.78 14.16
CA LYS A 171 69.71 40.93 13.89
C LYS A 171 68.26 40.63 13.49
N ALA A 172 67.78 39.39 13.41
CA ALA A 172 66.36 39.16 13.12
C ALA A 172 65.79 37.95 13.87
N ASP A 173 64.73 38.21 14.62
CA ASP A 173 63.81 37.21 15.15
C ASP A 173 62.90 36.77 13.99
N SER A 174 62.95 35.49 13.61
CA SER A 174 62.05 34.92 12.61
C SER A 174 60.92 34.18 13.30
N LEU A 175 59.67 34.49 12.95
CA LEU A 175 58.51 33.75 13.40
C LEU A 175 58.39 32.47 12.56
N ILE A 176 58.64 31.32 13.17
CA ILE A 176 58.41 30.02 12.58
C ILE A 176 57.10 29.48 13.13
N VAL A 177 56.31 28.89 12.24
CA VAL A 177 55.01 28.33 12.57
C VAL A 177 55.11 26.82 12.41
N ASP A 178 55.16 26.11 13.53
CA ASP A 178 55.14 24.65 13.53
C ASP A 178 53.68 24.17 13.48
N VAL A 179 53.37 23.35 12.48
CA VAL A 179 52.07 22.67 12.37
C VAL A 179 52.25 21.24 12.87
N SER A 180 51.45 20.85 13.86
CA SER A 180 51.45 19.49 14.40
C SER A 180 50.07 18.86 14.30
N ASN A 181 50.04 17.53 14.12
CA ASN A 181 48.82 16.73 14.16
C ASN A 181 48.77 16.03 15.53
N PRO A 182 48.11 16.62 16.53
CA PRO A 182 48.12 16.08 17.88
C PRO A 182 47.28 14.80 18.00
N ILE A 183 46.41 14.53 17.03
CA ILE A 183 45.48 13.40 17.04
C ILE A 183 46.17 12.17 16.43
N SER A 184 46.51 11.21 17.29
CA SER A 184 47.07 9.94 16.86
C SER A 184 45.99 9.01 16.28
N SER A 185 46.42 8.06 15.44
CA SER A 185 45.56 6.97 14.94
C SER A 185 44.97 6.12 16.08
N SER A 186 45.68 5.97 17.20
CA SER A 186 45.19 5.26 18.38
C SER A 186 44.00 5.95 19.05
N ILE A 187 43.95 7.28 19.03
CA ILE A 187 42.82 8.05 19.58
C ILE A 187 41.62 7.96 18.65
N ILE A 188 41.84 8.09 17.34
CA ILE A 188 40.78 7.86 16.35
C ILE A 188 40.18 6.46 16.48
N LYS A 189 41.03 5.44 16.70
CA LYS A 189 40.56 4.07 16.94
C LYS A 189 39.65 3.99 18.18
N LYS A 190 40.04 4.58 19.31
CA LYS A 190 39.20 4.61 20.53
C LYS A 190 37.87 5.34 20.32
N ILE A 191 37.88 6.47 19.63
CA ILE A 191 36.67 7.22 19.28
C ILE A 191 35.74 6.35 18.43
N ASN A 192 36.27 5.69 17.39
CA ASN A 192 35.49 4.79 16.54
C ASN A 192 34.92 3.60 17.32
N GLU A 193 35.69 3.00 18.24
CA GLU A 193 35.23 1.91 19.10
C GLU A 193 34.08 2.35 20.01
N GLN A 194 34.14 3.55 20.58
CA GLN A 194 33.07 4.11 21.43
C GLN A 194 31.81 4.48 20.65
N LEU A 195 31.95 4.94 19.40
CA LEU A 195 30.82 5.25 18.52
C LEU A 195 30.23 4.01 17.82
N MET A 196 30.94 2.88 17.82
CA MET A 196 30.54 1.67 17.07
C MET A 196 29.12 1.18 17.36
N PRO A 197 28.64 1.12 18.63
CA PRO A 197 27.26 0.69 18.90
C PRO A 197 26.21 1.56 18.21
N TYR A 198 26.46 2.87 18.10
CA TYR A 198 25.57 3.81 17.42
C TYR A 198 25.66 3.64 15.90
N ILE A 199 26.86 3.42 15.36
CA ILE A 199 27.07 3.13 13.94
C ILE A 199 26.30 1.86 13.54
N GLU A 200 26.41 0.78 14.32
CA GLU A 200 25.68 -0.47 14.06
C GLU A 200 24.17 -0.26 14.13
N PHE A 201 23.68 0.43 15.16
CA PHE A 201 22.26 0.76 15.32
C PHE A 201 21.71 1.52 14.10
N TYR A 202 22.36 2.62 13.71
CA TYR A 202 21.90 3.44 12.57
C TYR A 202 22.10 2.73 11.22
N THR A 203 23.09 1.84 11.11
CA THR A 203 23.28 1.02 9.90
C THR A 203 22.11 0.07 9.71
N GLU A 204 21.71 -0.63 10.76
CA GLU A 204 20.59 -1.58 10.69
C GLU A 204 19.26 -0.87 10.49
N LEU A 205 19.04 0.26 11.17
CA LEU A 205 17.85 1.09 10.98
C LEU A 205 17.74 1.62 9.55
N ASN A 206 18.84 2.13 8.99
CA ASN A 206 18.88 2.59 7.61
C ASN A 206 18.65 1.45 6.62
N ARG A 207 19.28 0.28 6.83
CA ARG A 207 19.08 -0.92 6.00
C ARG A 207 17.61 -1.32 5.97
N ASN A 208 16.97 -1.40 7.14
CA ASN A 208 15.57 -1.79 7.27
C ASN A 208 14.63 -0.78 6.60
N ASN A 209 14.87 0.52 6.78
CA ASN A 209 14.05 1.56 6.15
C ASN A 209 14.21 1.57 4.62
N SER A 210 15.43 1.41 4.11
CA SER A 210 15.66 1.29 2.66
C SER A 210 15.01 0.03 2.07
N MET A 211 15.03 -1.11 2.78
CA MET A 211 14.34 -2.33 2.34
C MET A 211 12.83 -2.12 2.28
N PHE A 212 12.25 -1.45 3.27
CA PHE A 212 10.83 -1.13 3.30
C PHE A 212 10.42 -0.17 2.19
N GLU A 213 11.17 0.91 1.97
CA GLU A 213 10.94 1.85 0.87
C GLU A 213 10.98 1.15 -0.49
N ASN A 214 11.97 0.28 -0.71
CA ASN A 214 12.06 -0.50 -1.93
C ASN A 214 10.87 -1.48 -2.06
N ALA A 215 10.46 -2.15 -0.98
CA ALA A 215 9.30 -3.04 -1.01
C ALA A 215 8.00 -2.30 -1.38
N LEU A 216 7.78 -1.11 -0.83
CA LEU A 216 6.65 -0.24 -1.19
C LEU A 216 6.72 0.22 -2.65
N TYR A 217 7.92 0.56 -3.13
CA TYR A 217 8.14 0.92 -4.53
C TYR A 217 7.83 -0.25 -5.48
N GLN A 218 8.36 -1.45 -5.19
CA GLN A 218 8.10 -2.64 -6.00
C GLN A 218 6.61 -3.01 -6.01
N HIS A 219 5.94 -2.94 -4.86
CA HIS A 219 4.49 -3.14 -4.77
C HIS A 219 3.72 -2.14 -5.66
N ALA A 220 4.13 -0.86 -5.67
CA ALA A 220 3.53 0.14 -6.54
C ALA A 220 3.74 -0.14 -8.03
N VAL A 221 4.92 -0.63 -8.40
CA VAL A 221 5.24 -1.00 -9.79
C VAL A 221 4.47 -2.25 -10.22
N GLU A 222 4.50 -3.32 -9.42
CA GLU A 222 3.83 -4.59 -9.71
C GLU A 222 2.33 -4.41 -9.96
N TYR A 223 1.68 -3.61 -9.11
CA TYR A 223 0.23 -3.43 -9.15
C TYR A 223 -0.25 -2.21 -9.93
N ARG A 224 0.64 -1.50 -10.65
CA ARG A 224 0.28 -0.31 -11.42
C ARG A 224 -0.83 -0.56 -12.44
N ALA A 225 -0.65 -1.57 -13.29
CA ALA A 225 -1.63 -1.90 -14.33
C ALA A 225 -2.99 -2.31 -13.73
N TYR A 226 -2.96 -3.03 -12.61
CA TYR A 226 -4.17 -3.37 -11.86
C TYR A 226 -4.92 -2.14 -11.34
N MET A 227 -4.21 -1.17 -10.75
CA MET A 227 -4.82 0.07 -10.27
C MET A 227 -5.40 0.90 -11.42
N GLU A 228 -4.70 1.00 -12.55
CA GLU A 228 -5.16 1.68 -13.76
C GLU A 228 -6.41 1.01 -14.35
N GLU A 229 -6.46 -0.32 -14.35
CA GLU A 229 -7.62 -1.11 -14.77
C GLU A 229 -8.84 -0.84 -13.87
N VAL A 230 -8.66 -0.91 -12.55
CA VAL A 230 -9.73 -0.61 -11.57
C VAL A 230 -10.28 0.81 -11.76
N GLU A 231 -9.39 1.79 -11.99
CA GLU A 231 -9.78 3.18 -12.25
C GLU A 231 -10.57 3.32 -13.55
N SER A 232 -10.12 2.64 -14.61
CA SER A 232 -10.80 2.63 -15.90
C SER A 232 -12.21 2.04 -15.79
N ILE A 233 -12.36 0.91 -15.11
CA ILE A 233 -13.67 0.27 -14.89
C ILE A 233 -14.59 1.20 -14.11
N LYS A 234 -14.10 1.80 -13.01
CA LYS A 234 -14.89 2.77 -12.24
C LYS A 234 -15.31 3.97 -13.09
N SER A 235 -14.40 4.53 -13.90
CA SER A 235 -14.70 5.65 -14.80
C SER A 235 -15.79 5.30 -15.82
N MET A 236 -15.77 4.07 -16.36
CA MET A 236 -16.84 3.59 -17.25
C MET A 236 -18.18 3.48 -16.53
N LEU A 237 -18.19 3.01 -15.27
CA LEU A 237 -19.40 2.96 -14.47
C LEU A 237 -19.96 4.37 -14.18
N GLU A 238 -19.10 5.35 -13.87
CA GLU A 238 -19.50 6.75 -13.61
C GLU A 238 -20.09 7.45 -14.84
N GLN A 239 -19.76 7.02 -16.07
CA GLN A 239 -20.40 7.52 -17.29
C GLN A 239 -21.85 7.06 -17.44
N ARG A 240 -22.26 6.00 -16.74
CA ARG A 240 -23.58 5.38 -16.84
C ARG A 240 -24.43 5.57 -15.59
N LEU A 241 -23.79 5.71 -14.44
CA LEU A 241 -24.42 5.75 -13.13
C LEU A 241 -23.83 6.88 -12.30
N ASP A 242 -24.69 7.59 -11.57
CA ASP A 242 -24.21 8.49 -10.52
C ASP A 242 -23.83 7.65 -9.30
N LEU A 243 -22.54 7.35 -9.15
CA LEU A 243 -22.04 6.52 -8.04
C LEU A 243 -22.20 7.17 -6.65
N ARG A 244 -22.63 8.45 -6.59
CA ARG A 244 -22.98 9.15 -5.35
C ARG A 244 -24.41 8.89 -4.89
N GLN A 245 -25.26 8.38 -5.78
CA GLN A 245 -26.65 8.02 -5.48
C GLN A 245 -26.79 6.52 -5.19
N SER A 246 -27.97 6.10 -4.72
CA SER A 246 -28.26 4.68 -4.48
C SER A 246 -28.12 3.89 -5.79
N ILE A 247 -27.06 3.06 -5.88
CA ILE A 247 -26.84 2.13 -7.01
C ILE A 247 -28.04 1.20 -7.15
N GLY A 248 -28.58 0.72 -6.02
CA GLY A 248 -29.77 -0.12 -5.99
C GLY A 248 -30.95 0.50 -6.73
N ASN A 249 -31.25 1.78 -6.48
CA ASN A 249 -32.37 2.46 -7.13
C ASN A 249 -32.14 2.65 -8.64
N GLN A 250 -30.92 3.01 -9.03
CA GLN A 250 -30.57 3.20 -10.45
C GLN A 250 -30.62 1.88 -11.22
N VAL A 251 -30.02 0.82 -10.67
CA VAL A 251 -30.03 -0.52 -11.29
C VAL A 251 -31.44 -1.10 -11.32
N ASN A 252 -32.22 -0.95 -10.24
CA ASN A 252 -33.62 -1.39 -10.21
C ASN A 252 -34.48 -0.65 -11.23
N GLY A 253 -34.23 0.64 -11.44
CA GLY A 253 -34.90 1.44 -12.48
C GLY A 253 -34.51 1.01 -13.90
N LEU A 254 -33.23 0.74 -14.16
CA LEU A 254 -32.76 0.24 -15.46
C LEU A 254 -33.38 -1.11 -15.82
N PHE A 255 -33.44 -2.01 -14.84
CA PHE A 255 -34.05 -3.32 -15.01
C PHE A 255 -35.58 -3.28 -14.99
N ASP A 256 -36.19 -2.19 -14.50
CA ASP A 256 -37.64 -2.06 -14.29
C ASP A 256 -38.20 -3.18 -13.38
N ILE A 257 -37.52 -3.39 -12.25
CA ILE A 257 -37.83 -4.46 -11.28
C ILE A 257 -39.28 -4.34 -10.77
N SER A 258 -39.80 -3.12 -10.61
CA SER A 258 -41.18 -2.86 -10.19
C SER A 258 -42.23 -3.46 -11.11
N ASN A 259 -41.96 -3.57 -12.42
CA ASN A 259 -42.89 -4.10 -13.40
C ASN A 259 -42.55 -5.54 -13.83
N SER A 260 -41.46 -6.12 -13.32
CA SER A 260 -40.95 -7.44 -13.72
C SER A 260 -41.89 -8.62 -13.41
N SER A 261 -42.89 -8.42 -12.53
CA SER A 261 -43.93 -9.41 -12.22
C SER A 261 -45.16 -9.35 -13.14
N SER A 262 -45.21 -8.39 -14.08
CA SER A 262 -46.31 -8.27 -15.03
C SER A 262 -46.27 -9.41 -16.05
N ALA A 263 -47.46 -9.91 -16.43
CA ALA A 263 -47.58 -10.97 -17.45
C ALA A 263 -47.04 -10.55 -18.82
N ASP A 264 -47.05 -9.25 -19.13
CA ASP A 264 -46.59 -8.69 -20.41
C ASP A 264 -45.11 -8.26 -20.38
N PHE A 265 -44.37 -8.57 -19.31
CA PHE A 265 -42.99 -8.13 -19.18
C PHE A 265 -42.04 -8.90 -20.11
N ASN A 266 -41.35 -8.17 -20.98
CA ASN A 266 -40.41 -8.74 -21.93
C ASN A 266 -38.97 -8.74 -21.39
N PHE A 267 -38.61 -9.82 -20.68
CA PHE A 267 -37.26 -10.01 -20.13
C PHE A 267 -36.15 -9.91 -21.19
N LYS A 268 -36.40 -10.48 -22.37
CA LYS A 268 -35.44 -10.52 -23.49
C LYS A 268 -35.16 -9.15 -24.07
N GLU A 269 -36.18 -8.29 -24.18
CA GLU A 269 -36.02 -6.91 -24.63
C GLU A 269 -35.20 -6.09 -23.63
N LYS A 270 -35.49 -6.23 -22.33
CA LYS A 270 -34.70 -5.56 -21.28
C LYS A 270 -33.24 -5.99 -21.31
N LEU A 271 -32.96 -7.28 -21.40
CA LEU A 271 -31.59 -7.81 -21.51
C LEU A 271 -30.85 -7.33 -22.77
N ASN A 272 -31.57 -6.91 -23.81
CA ASN A 272 -30.97 -6.38 -25.04
C ASN A 272 -30.66 -4.88 -24.97
N ASN A 273 -31.02 -4.19 -23.90
CA ASN A 273 -30.69 -2.79 -23.68
C ASN A 273 -29.17 -2.58 -23.63
N GLU A 274 -28.65 -1.66 -24.42
CA GLU A 274 -27.20 -1.39 -24.51
C GLU A 274 -26.59 -0.94 -23.18
N ALA A 275 -27.31 -0.17 -22.36
CA ALA A 275 -26.81 0.23 -21.04
C ALA A 275 -26.66 -0.97 -20.09
N ILE A 276 -27.56 -1.96 -20.18
CA ILE A 276 -27.47 -3.20 -19.40
C ILE A 276 -26.29 -4.05 -19.90
N LYS A 277 -26.11 -4.18 -21.22
CA LYS A 277 -24.97 -4.90 -21.79
C LYS A 277 -23.62 -4.28 -21.42
N ASP A 278 -23.51 -2.96 -21.48
CA ASP A 278 -22.30 -2.22 -21.09
C ASP A 278 -21.95 -2.47 -19.61
N LEU A 279 -22.94 -2.35 -18.72
CA LEU A 279 -22.76 -2.60 -17.28
C LEU A 279 -22.40 -4.06 -16.99
N LEU A 280 -23.03 -5.01 -17.69
CA LEU A 280 -22.66 -6.43 -17.61
C LEU A 280 -21.21 -6.63 -18.04
N GLY A 281 -20.80 -6.04 -19.16
CA GLY A 281 -19.43 -6.08 -19.68
C GLY A 281 -18.39 -5.66 -18.65
N SER A 282 -18.68 -4.60 -17.89
CA SER A 282 -17.82 -4.09 -16.82
C SER A 282 -17.76 -5.01 -15.58
N CYS A 283 -18.74 -5.89 -15.40
CA CYS A 283 -18.84 -6.80 -14.26
C CYS A 283 -18.34 -8.23 -14.55
N VAL A 284 -18.00 -8.56 -15.81
CA VAL A 284 -17.60 -9.94 -16.19
C VAL A 284 -16.33 -10.40 -15.48
N SER A 285 -15.36 -9.50 -15.27
CA SER A 285 -14.05 -9.80 -14.68
C SER A 285 -14.04 -9.76 -13.14
N ILE A 286 -15.20 -9.68 -12.50
CA ILE A 286 -15.27 -9.40 -11.06
C ILE A 286 -14.54 -10.39 -10.17
N TYR A 287 -14.62 -11.68 -10.50
CA TYR A 287 -13.96 -12.72 -9.70
C TYR A 287 -12.43 -12.59 -9.78
N ASP A 288 -11.88 -12.29 -10.96
CA ASP A 288 -10.46 -12.01 -11.16
C ASP A 288 -10.03 -10.75 -10.39
N LEU A 289 -10.82 -9.68 -10.48
CA LEU A 289 -10.57 -8.44 -9.74
C LEU A 289 -10.55 -8.67 -8.22
N VAL A 290 -11.46 -9.49 -7.70
CA VAL A 290 -11.52 -9.84 -6.28
C VAL A 290 -10.27 -10.60 -5.84
N ASP A 291 -9.82 -11.59 -6.61
CA ASP A 291 -8.66 -12.40 -6.26
C ASP A 291 -7.36 -11.61 -6.37
N ARG A 292 -7.24 -10.76 -7.40
CA ARG A 292 -6.12 -9.81 -7.53
C ARG A 292 -6.14 -8.76 -6.42
N PHE A 293 -7.32 -8.27 -6.01
CA PHE A 293 -7.44 -7.34 -4.87
C PHE A 293 -6.98 -7.97 -3.55
N LYS A 294 -7.35 -9.24 -3.30
CA LYS A 294 -6.87 -9.98 -2.13
C LYS A 294 -5.35 -10.08 -2.12
N LYS A 295 -4.75 -10.47 -3.26
CA LYS A 295 -3.29 -10.58 -3.38
C LYS A 295 -2.62 -9.21 -3.16
N PHE A 296 -3.07 -8.19 -3.88
CA PHE A 296 -2.61 -6.80 -3.73
C PHE A 296 -2.63 -6.31 -2.28
N SER A 297 -3.72 -6.58 -1.56
CA SER A 297 -3.89 -6.15 -0.17
C SER A 297 -3.04 -6.98 0.80
N ASN A 298 -2.96 -8.29 0.61
CA ASN A 298 -2.14 -9.18 1.44
C ASN A 298 -0.64 -8.90 1.30
N ASP A 299 -0.17 -8.63 0.09
CA ASP A 299 1.23 -8.28 -0.16
C ASP A 299 1.58 -6.97 0.56
N PHE A 300 0.68 -5.96 0.50
CA PHE A 300 0.87 -4.70 1.24
C PHE A 300 0.90 -4.91 2.75
N LEU A 301 -0.03 -5.69 3.30
CA LEU A 301 -0.06 -6.01 4.74
C LEU A 301 1.20 -6.75 5.19
N THR A 302 1.70 -7.67 4.37
CA THR A 302 2.95 -8.40 4.65
C THR A 302 4.15 -7.45 4.73
N ILE A 303 4.26 -6.52 3.76
CA ILE A 303 5.32 -5.49 3.76
C ILE A 303 5.25 -4.64 5.04
N GLN A 304 4.05 -4.24 5.47
CA GLN A 304 3.86 -3.49 6.72
C GLN A 304 4.25 -4.33 7.95
N ASP A 305 3.83 -5.59 8.01
CA ASP A 305 4.10 -6.48 9.13
C ASP A 305 5.59 -6.75 9.32
N ASP A 306 6.31 -7.02 8.23
CA ASP A 306 7.74 -7.23 8.23
C ASP A 306 8.50 -5.98 8.70
N PHE A 307 8.03 -4.80 8.27
CA PHE A 307 8.59 -3.53 8.72
C PHE A 307 8.42 -3.30 10.22
N TYR A 308 7.23 -3.56 10.78
CA TYR A 308 7.00 -3.43 12.22
C TYR A 308 7.84 -4.41 13.02
N LYS A 309 7.84 -5.68 12.61
CA LYS A 309 8.60 -6.74 13.28
C LYS A 309 10.09 -6.39 13.31
N SER A 310 10.64 -5.94 12.18
CA SER A 310 12.06 -5.61 12.06
C SER A 310 12.43 -4.37 12.88
N ASN A 311 11.62 -3.31 12.86
CA ASN A 311 11.89 -2.12 13.68
C ASN A 311 11.77 -2.41 15.18
N ILE A 312 10.78 -3.19 15.61
CA ILE A 312 10.67 -3.62 17.01
C ILE A 312 11.91 -4.41 17.43
N ALA A 313 12.36 -5.36 16.60
CA ALA A 313 13.58 -6.12 16.88
C ALA A 313 14.83 -5.22 16.98
N ILE A 314 14.98 -4.23 16.09
CA ILE A 314 16.07 -3.25 16.17
C ILE A 314 16.02 -2.46 17.49
N LEU A 315 14.84 -2.03 17.93
CA LEU A 315 14.69 -1.33 19.21
C LEU A 315 15.00 -2.23 20.41
N GLU A 316 14.56 -3.48 20.38
CA GLU A 316 14.75 -4.44 21.48
C GLU A 316 16.19 -4.95 21.58
N GLU A 317 16.83 -5.25 20.44
CA GLU A 317 18.11 -5.94 20.39
C GLU A 317 19.29 -5.01 20.16
N LYS A 318 19.08 -3.84 19.52
CA LYS A 318 20.16 -2.89 19.20
C LYS A 318 20.06 -1.61 20.02
N ALA A 319 18.90 -0.95 20.07
CA ALA A 319 18.77 0.29 20.83
C ALA A 319 19.02 0.08 22.33
N ARG A 320 18.63 -1.08 22.89
CA ARG A 320 18.92 -1.45 24.29
C ARG A 320 20.41 -1.68 24.57
N LEU A 321 21.24 -1.95 23.57
CA LEU A 321 22.68 -2.10 23.75
C LEU A 321 23.44 -0.77 23.70
N LEU A 322 22.75 0.34 23.39
CA LEU A 322 23.38 1.65 23.34
C LEU A 322 23.88 2.08 24.73
N PRO A 323 25.11 2.62 24.83
CA PRO A 323 25.68 3.09 26.09
C PRO A 323 24.87 4.21 26.75
N VAL A 324 24.35 5.16 25.96
CA VAL A 324 23.48 6.25 26.41
C VAL A 324 22.11 6.03 25.80
N LYS A 325 21.10 5.80 26.64
CA LYS A 325 19.71 5.55 26.23
C LYS A 325 18.74 5.76 27.40
N ASP A 326 17.46 5.94 27.08
CA ASP A 326 16.35 5.87 28.03
C ASP A 326 15.46 4.65 27.70
N GLU A 327 15.53 3.63 28.56
CA GLU A 327 14.77 2.39 28.38
C GLU A 327 13.25 2.60 28.44
N ALA A 328 12.77 3.56 29.23
CA ALA A 328 11.35 3.85 29.32
C ALA A 328 10.83 4.47 28.02
N LYS A 329 11.60 5.38 27.40
CA LYS A 329 11.28 5.92 26.07
C LYS A 329 11.32 4.84 24.98
N ILE A 330 12.32 3.96 24.99
CA ILE A 330 12.42 2.83 24.05
C ILE A 330 11.19 1.91 24.20
N ASN A 331 10.84 1.52 25.42
CA ASN A 331 9.69 0.65 25.68
C ASN A 331 8.37 1.31 25.27
N ARG A 332 8.22 2.63 25.48
CA ARG A 332 7.07 3.40 25.00
C ARG A 332 6.98 3.40 23.48
N LEU A 333 8.11 3.57 22.79
CA LEU A 333 8.14 3.52 21.31
C LEU A 333 7.77 2.13 20.79
N ILE A 334 8.28 1.06 21.41
CA ILE A 334 7.90 -0.32 21.07
C ILE A 334 6.38 -0.53 21.28
N ALA A 335 5.85 -0.09 22.43
CA ALA A 335 4.43 -0.20 22.74
C ALA A 335 3.56 0.59 21.73
N ASP A 336 3.98 1.80 21.35
CA ASP A 336 3.31 2.59 20.32
C ASP A 336 3.28 1.81 18.99
N LEU A 337 4.43 1.29 18.52
CA LEU A 337 4.51 0.51 17.27
C LEU A 337 3.63 -0.73 17.30
N GLN A 338 3.60 -1.46 18.42
CA GLN A 338 2.72 -2.62 18.62
C GLN A 338 1.24 -2.22 18.64
N SER A 339 0.89 -1.11 19.29
CA SER A 339 -0.47 -0.58 19.37
C SER A 339 -0.99 -0.15 17.99
N PHE A 340 -0.13 0.46 17.17
CA PHE A 340 -0.45 0.80 15.79
C PHE A 340 -0.64 -0.44 14.92
N LYS A 341 0.23 -1.44 15.06
CA LYS A 341 0.07 -2.73 14.37
C LYS A 341 -1.26 -3.40 14.71
N ASN A 342 -1.62 -3.41 15.99
CA ASN A 342 -2.79 -4.14 16.48
C ASN A 342 -4.11 -3.34 16.39
N GLY A 343 -4.06 -2.06 16.01
CA GLY A 343 -5.25 -1.21 15.87
C GLY A 343 -5.98 -0.98 17.20
N SER A 344 -5.42 -0.17 18.09
CA SER A 344 -6.08 0.21 19.35
C SER A 344 -7.21 1.26 19.16
N ASP A 345 -8.32 1.08 19.89
CA ASP A 345 -9.63 1.79 19.86
C ASP A 345 -9.66 3.33 19.95
N GLY A 346 -8.53 4.03 19.96
CA GLY A 346 -8.46 5.50 20.06
C GLY A 346 -7.99 6.23 18.80
N VAL A 347 -7.48 5.50 17.80
CA VAL A 347 -7.02 6.03 16.52
C VAL A 347 -7.72 5.21 15.46
N ALA A 348 -8.47 5.88 14.56
CA ALA A 348 -9.22 5.30 13.45
C ALA A 348 -8.71 3.90 13.07
N GLY A 349 -9.54 2.87 13.27
CA GLY A 349 -9.16 1.46 13.16
C GLY A 349 -8.20 1.23 12.01
N GLY A 350 -7.02 0.71 12.34
CA GLY A 350 -5.89 0.61 11.41
C GLY A 350 -6.30 -0.01 10.07
N TYR A 351 -5.57 0.36 9.00
CA TYR A 351 -5.86 -0.07 7.62
C TYR A 351 -6.22 -1.56 7.51
N ASP A 352 -5.54 -2.45 8.26
CA ASP A 352 -5.84 -3.88 8.33
C ASP A 352 -7.29 -4.19 8.74
N THR A 353 -7.84 -3.49 9.74
CA THR A 353 -9.23 -3.71 10.20
C THR A 353 -10.24 -3.27 9.14
N SER A 354 -10.03 -2.09 8.54
CA SER A 354 -10.84 -1.59 7.42
C SER A 354 -10.79 -2.55 6.23
N ASN A 355 -9.59 -3.02 5.88
CA ASN A 355 -9.37 -3.95 4.78
C ASN A 355 -10.05 -5.31 5.04
N LYS A 356 -9.94 -5.87 6.26
CA LYS A 356 -10.63 -7.11 6.65
C LYS A 356 -12.15 -6.99 6.54
N MET A 357 -12.73 -5.88 7.02
CA MET A 357 -14.17 -5.64 6.89
C MET A 357 -14.60 -5.55 5.41
N ARG A 358 -13.81 -4.87 4.58
CA ARG A 358 -14.05 -4.75 3.15
C ARG A 358 -13.94 -6.09 2.42
N LEU A 359 -12.88 -6.85 2.66
CA LEU A 359 -12.73 -8.18 2.09
C LEU A 359 -13.90 -9.10 2.50
N LYS A 360 -14.37 -9.02 3.75
CA LYS A 360 -15.56 -9.75 4.19
C LYS A 360 -16.82 -9.32 3.43
N SER A 361 -17.01 -8.01 3.21
CA SER A 361 -18.11 -7.46 2.43
C SER A 361 -18.08 -7.92 0.96
N ILE A 362 -16.92 -7.82 0.30
CA ILE A 362 -16.70 -8.30 -1.06
C ILE A 362 -16.99 -9.81 -1.16
N LEU A 363 -16.43 -10.61 -0.25
CA LEU A 363 -16.62 -12.06 -0.25
C LEU A 363 -18.08 -12.48 -0.04
N ALA A 364 -18.83 -11.77 0.81
CA ALA A 364 -20.26 -12.02 0.99
C ALA A 364 -21.03 -11.80 -0.33
N LYS A 365 -20.72 -10.73 -1.07
CA LYS A 365 -21.31 -10.43 -2.38
C LYS A 365 -20.92 -11.47 -3.44
N VAL A 366 -19.65 -11.87 -3.48
CA VAL A 366 -19.17 -12.95 -4.37
C VAL A 366 -19.87 -14.27 -4.08
N HIS A 367 -20.15 -14.60 -2.82
CA HIS A 367 -20.89 -15.80 -2.45
C HIS A 367 -22.34 -15.79 -2.99
N VAL A 368 -23.00 -14.63 -2.96
CA VAL A 368 -24.32 -14.44 -3.57
C VAL A 368 -24.23 -14.70 -5.09
N LEU A 369 -23.23 -14.14 -5.76
CA LEU A 369 -23.04 -14.33 -7.21
C LEU A 369 -22.73 -15.79 -7.60
N ASN A 370 -21.93 -16.50 -6.80
CA ASN A 370 -21.61 -17.91 -7.05
C ASN A 370 -22.82 -18.84 -6.97
N ARG A 371 -23.80 -18.54 -6.10
CA ARG A 371 -25.05 -19.31 -6.01
C ARG A 371 -25.92 -19.22 -7.25
N LEU A 372 -25.74 -18.19 -8.07
CA LEU A 372 -26.51 -17.92 -9.28
C LEU A 372 -25.84 -18.47 -10.56
N ARG A 373 -24.69 -19.12 -10.41
CA ARG A 373 -23.89 -19.66 -11.52
C ARG A 373 -24.22 -21.13 -11.83
N ILE A 374 -25.04 -21.77 -10.99
CA ILE A 374 -25.46 -23.18 -11.08
C ILE A 374 -26.71 -23.29 -11.95
#